data_AF-A0A9E5W2C2-F1
#
_entry.id   AF-A0A9E5W2C2-F1
#
_cell.length_a   1.000
_cell.length_b   1.000
_cell.length_c   1.000
_cell.angle_alpha   90.00
_cell.angle_beta   90.00
_cell.angle_gamma   90.00
#
_symmetry.space_group_name_H-M   'P 1'
#
loop_
_entity.id
_entity.type
_entity.pdbx_description
1 polymer ?
#
loop_
_entity_poly.entity_id
_entity_poly.type
_entity_poly.pdbx_seq_one_letter_code
_entity_poly.pdbx_strand_id
1 'polypeptide(L)'
;MELVHVTPKNFNDYLPFMDAAVAEEIRTLAAELAGKKIAMINATAFGGGVAEKLHSLVPLLKDLGLAVDWWVMKGDYDFYQVTKQFHNRLQGQKGELTEEAVQIYLDYNRANAEQMKGWDYEIIVVHDPQPAALINYLPRNGWTAWIWRCHIDTSSPNPEYWNFLYDYIQQYDAVIFTACNFVKAGSRFNNLTLITPSIDPLSVKNIKLEPEQAKGIACRFGIDGNRPLITQISRFDPWKDPLGVIEVYKIVKKELPSVQLALVGSMATDDPEGWDY
;
A
#
# COMPACT_ATOMS: atom_id res chain seq x y z
N MET A 1 1.41 -1.16 18.99
CA MET A 1 2.18 -0.62 17.87
C MET A 1 3.67 -0.80 18.07
N GLU A 2 4.39 -0.89 16.95
CA GLU A 2 5.84 -1.00 16.89
C GLU A 2 6.38 0.09 15.96
N LEU A 3 7.45 0.77 16.39
CA LEU A 3 8.11 1.79 15.58
C LEU A 3 9.04 1.09 14.58
N VAL A 4 8.92 1.44 13.31
CA VAL A 4 9.76 0.87 12.25
C VAL A 4 11.00 1.73 12.05
N HIS A 5 12.17 1.10 12.16
CA HIS A 5 13.43 1.72 11.80
C HIS A 5 13.67 1.58 10.29
N VAL A 6 13.82 2.71 9.61
CA VAL A 6 14.06 2.77 8.17
C VAL A 6 15.53 3.04 7.88
N THR A 7 16.03 2.47 6.78
CA THR A 7 17.36 2.78 6.27
C THR A 7 17.38 4.21 5.73
N PRO A 8 18.33 5.06 6.13
CA PRO A 8 18.44 6.43 5.62
C PRO A 8 18.54 6.47 4.09
N LYS A 9 17.97 7.51 3.50
CA LYS A 9 18.06 7.84 2.07
C LYS A 9 18.46 9.30 1.93
N ASN A 10 19.09 9.64 0.80
CA ASN A 10 19.44 11.02 0.49
C ASN A 10 18.55 11.52 -0.65
N PHE A 11 17.82 12.61 -0.43
CA PHE A 11 16.95 13.22 -1.43
C PHE A 11 17.74 13.67 -2.67
N ASN A 12 19.01 14.03 -2.52
CA ASN A 12 19.84 14.44 -3.66
C ASN A 12 20.09 13.30 -4.65
N ASP A 13 20.01 12.04 -4.22
CA ASP A 13 20.13 10.88 -5.11
C ASP A 13 18.96 10.82 -6.12
N TYR A 14 17.86 11.52 -5.84
CA TYR A 14 16.66 11.55 -6.67
C TYR A 14 16.65 12.69 -7.70
N LEU A 15 17.55 13.67 -7.59
CA LEU A 15 17.62 14.80 -8.52
C LEU A 15 17.77 14.39 -10.00
N PRO A 16 18.49 13.31 -10.37
CA PRO A 16 18.55 12.88 -11.77
C PRO A 16 17.22 12.44 -12.39
N PHE A 17 16.18 12.19 -11.58
CA PHE A 17 14.87 11.72 -12.04
C PHE A 17 13.79 12.80 -12.06
N MET A 18 14.13 14.06 -11.75
CA MET A 18 13.16 15.16 -11.70
C MET A 18 13.76 16.48 -12.15
N ASP A 19 12.90 17.39 -12.58
CA ASP A 19 13.32 18.74 -12.96
C ASP A 19 13.69 19.56 -11.72
N ALA A 20 14.61 20.52 -11.89
CA ALA A 20 15.06 21.38 -10.80
C ALA A 20 13.92 22.17 -10.14
N ALA A 21 12.91 22.57 -10.93
CA ALA A 21 11.73 23.27 -10.41
C ALA A 21 10.90 22.38 -9.45
N VAL A 22 10.74 21.10 -9.78
CA VAL A 22 10.03 20.13 -8.93
C VAL A 22 10.82 19.87 -7.64
N ALA A 23 12.14 19.76 -7.73
CA ALA A 23 12.99 19.59 -6.55
C ALA A 23 12.88 20.78 -5.58
N GLU A 24 12.84 22.01 -6.11
CA GLU A 24 12.68 23.22 -5.30
C GLU A 24 11.28 23.34 -4.68
N GLU A 25 10.25 22.98 -5.43
CA GLU A 25 8.88 22.91 -4.91
C GLU A 25 8.77 21.93 -3.74
N ILE A 26 9.35 20.73 -3.86
CA ILE A 26 9.37 19.73 -2.77
C ILE A 26 10.06 20.29 -1.52
N ARG A 27 11.22 20.96 -1.68
CA ARG A 27 11.94 21.57 -0.55
C ARG A 27 11.12 22.68 0.10
N THR A 28 10.45 23.51 -0.70
CA THR A 28 9.58 24.59 -0.20
C THR A 28 8.42 24.02 0.62
N LEU A 29 7.72 23.02 0.09
CA LEU A 29 6.60 22.37 0.78
C LEU A 29 7.05 21.64 2.06
N ALA A 30 8.24 21.01 2.04
CA ALA A 30 8.81 20.41 3.25
C ALA A 30 9.12 21.48 4.32
N ALA A 31 9.63 22.65 3.91
CA ALA A 31 9.90 23.75 4.84
C ALA A 31 8.63 24.30 5.49
N GLU A 32 7.49 24.33 4.78
CA GLU A 32 6.19 24.74 5.35
C GLU A 32 5.69 23.79 6.46
N LEU A 33 6.11 22.53 6.42
CA LEU A 33 5.79 21.52 7.42
C LEU A 33 6.87 21.38 8.51
N ALA A 34 7.90 22.23 8.49
CA ALA A 34 9.00 22.16 9.45
C ALA A 34 8.48 22.29 10.90
N GLY A 35 9.02 21.45 11.78
CA GLY A 35 8.62 21.40 13.19
C GLY A 35 7.33 20.62 13.47
N LYS A 36 6.60 20.16 12.45
CA LYS A 36 5.46 19.25 12.62
C LYS A 36 5.94 17.81 12.78
N LYS A 37 5.35 17.10 13.73
CA LYS A 37 5.51 15.66 13.95
C LYS A 37 4.41 14.91 13.21
N ILE A 38 4.82 13.96 12.39
CA ILE A 38 3.95 13.17 11.52
C ILE A 38 4.07 11.70 11.89
N ALA A 39 2.94 11.03 12.15
CA ALA A 39 2.89 9.59 12.29
C ALA A 39 2.26 8.96 11.03
N MET A 40 2.93 7.99 10.43
CA MET A 40 2.35 7.10 9.41
C MET A 40 2.04 5.75 10.05
N ILE A 41 0.81 5.27 9.91
CA ILE A 41 0.33 4.04 10.56
C ILE A 41 -0.20 3.08 9.50
N ASN A 42 0.25 1.82 9.52
CA ASN A 42 -0.31 0.74 8.71
C ASN A 42 -0.26 -0.61 9.44
N ALA A 43 -0.67 -1.69 8.77
CA ALA A 43 -0.74 -3.02 9.38
C ALA A 43 0.60 -3.77 9.48
N THR A 44 1.55 -3.54 8.56
CA THR A 44 2.78 -4.35 8.47
C THR A 44 3.99 -3.57 7.93
N ALA A 45 5.19 -3.88 8.42
CA ALA A 45 6.46 -3.37 7.90
C ALA A 45 7.05 -4.23 6.76
N PHE A 46 6.47 -5.39 6.53
CA PHE A 46 6.95 -6.40 5.59
C PHE A 46 5.81 -6.88 4.70
N GLY A 47 6.11 -7.07 3.41
CA GLY A 47 5.12 -7.52 2.43
C GLY A 47 4.17 -6.39 2.00
N GLY A 48 3.76 -6.46 0.73
CA GLY A 48 2.79 -5.52 0.15
C GLY A 48 3.38 -4.18 -0.32
N GLY A 49 2.64 -3.50 -1.20
CA GLY A 49 3.08 -2.25 -1.82
C GLY A 49 3.14 -1.05 -0.87
N VAL A 50 2.35 -1.06 0.22
CA VAL A 50 2.38 0.03 1.21
C VAL A 50 3.67 0.03 2.00
N ALA A 51 4.10 -1.13 2.50
CA ALA A 51 5.38 -1.26 3.22
C ALA A 51 6.56 -0.87 2.32
N GLU A 52 6.60 -1.37 1.07
CA GLU A 52 7.63 -0.99 0.08
C GLU A 52 7.71 0.54 -0.11
N LYS A 53 6.54 1.18 -0.25
CA LYS A 53 6.46 2.64 -0.39
C LYS A 53 6.97 3.35 0.86
N LEU A 54 6.59 2.92 2.06
CA LEU A 54 6.98 3.58 3.31
C LEU A 54 8.48 3.43 3.61
N HIS A 55 9.09 2.30 3.24
CA HIS A 55 10.56 2.11 3.27
C HIS A 55 11.32 3.11 2.39
N SER A 56 10.65 3.73 1.41
CA SER A 56 11.24 4.77 0.56
C SER A 56 10.84 6.17 0.99
N LEU A 57 9.55 6.39 1.24
CA LEU A 57 8.99 7.70 1.53
C LEU A 57 9.43 8.25 2.89
N VAL A 58 9.35 7.45 3.95
CA VAL A 58 9.67 7.89 5.31
C VAL A 58 11.10 8.40 5.43
N PRO A 59 12.16 7.67 5.00
CA PRO A 59 13.52 8.19 5.09
C PRO A 59 13.76 9.41 4.19
N LEU A 60 13.06 9.54 3.05
CA LEU A 60 13.16 10.75 2.22
C LEU A 60 12.56 11.98 2.90
N LEU A 61 11.41 11.83 3.55
CA LEU A 61 10.81 12.92 4.32
C LEU A 61 11.72 13.31 5.50
N LYS A 62 12.36 12.34 6.15
CA LYS A 62 13.35 12.59 7.21
C LYS A 62 14.56 13.37 6.68
N ASP A 63 15.10 13.01 5.52
CA ASP A 63 16.23 13.71 4.89
C ASP A 63 15.87 15.15 4.48
N LEU A 64 14.61 15.38 4.10
CA LEU A 64 14.05 16.71 3.87
C LEU A 64 13.79 17.53 5.15
N GLY A 65 14.13 16.99 6.33
CA GLY A 65 14.04 17.69 7.63
C GLY A 65 12.71 17.52 8.37
N LEU A 66 11.82 16.62 7.92
CA LEU A 66 10.54 16.38 8.59
C LEU A 66 10.67 15.34 9.72
N ALA A 67 9.97 15.59 10.82
CA ALA A 67 9.87 14.65 11.94
C ALA A 67 8.77 13.61 11.66
N VAL A 68 9.12 12.54 10.93
CA VAL A 68 8.16 11.49 10.55
C VAL A 68 8.48 10.19 11.26
N ASP A 69 7.50 9.58 11.92
CA ASP A 69 7.63 8.22 12.44
C ASP A 69 6.67 7.27 11.75
N TRP A 70 7.13 6.05 11.51
CA TRP A 70 6.33 4.99 10.92
C TRP A 70 6.04 3.92 11.96
N TRP A 71 4.75 3.73 12.24
CA TRP A 71 4.25 2.76 13.19
C TRP A 71 3.46 1.66 12.50
N VAL A 72 3.64 0.43 12.98
CA VAL A 72 2.84 -0.72 12.55
C VAL A 72 1.93 -1.20 13.68
N MET A 73 0.74 -1.64 13.32
CA MET A 73 -0.17 -2.29 14.27
C MET A 73 0.45 -3.59 14.81
N LYS A 74 0.20 -3.87 16.08
CA LYS A 74 0.40 -5.21 16.64
C LYS A 74 -0.91 -5.98 16.49
N GLY A 75 -0.88 -7.05 15.72
CA GLY A 75 -2.02 -7.96 15.55
C GLY A 75 -1.53 -9.40 15.51
N ASP A 76 -2.41 -10.33 15.89
CA ASP A 76 -2.16 -11.76 15.74
C ASP A 76 -2.93 -12.33 14.53
N TYR A 77 -2.87 -13.65 14.37
CA TYR A 77 -3.39 -14.36 13.20
C TYR A 77 -4.86 -14.04 12.90
N ASP A 78 -5.72 -14.01 13.90
CA ASP A 78 -7.15 -13.71 13.78
C ASP A 78 -7.40 -12.29 13.22
N PHE A 79 -6.66 -11.28 13.69
CA PHE A 79 -6.73 -9.93 13.16
C PHE A 79 -6.36 -9.88 11.67
N TYR A 80 -5.28 -10.55 11.28
CA TYR A 80 -4.86 -10.57 9.88
C TYR A 80 -5.84 -11.33 8.99
N GLN A 81 -6.48 -12.39 9.50
CA GLN A 81 -7.56 -13.07 8.78
C GLN A 81 -8.76 -12.15 8.58
N VAL A 82 -9.22 -11.48 9.63
CA VAL A 82 -10.35 -10.53 9.55
C VAL A 82 -10.02 -9.38 8.59
N THR A 83 -8.84 -8.78 8.71
CA THR A 83 -8.48 -7.65 7.85
C THR A 83 -8.24 -8.04 6.39
N LYS A 84 -7.82 -9.28 6.12
CA LYS A 84 -7.80 -9.84 4.75
C LYS A 84 -9.21 -10.00 4.20
N GLN A 85 -10.17 -10.43 5.01
CA GLN A 85 -11.59 -10.44 4.61
C GLN A 85 -12.06 -9.02 4.29
N PHE A 86 -11.78 -8.03 5.15
CA PHE A 86 -12.10 -6.62 4.86
C PHE A 86 -11.54 -6.19 3.50
N HIS A 87 -10.25 -6.46 3.24
CA HIS A 87 -9.60 -6.15 1.98
C HIS A 87 -10.39 -6.74 0.79
N ASN A 88 -10.64 -8.04 0.78
CA ASN A 88 -11.32 -8.70 -0.34
C ASN A 88 -12.79 -8.25 -0.51
N ARG A 89 -13.50 -8.04 0.60
CA ARG A 89 -14.90 -7.60 0.62
C ARG A 89 -15.06 -6.16 0.15
N LEU A 90 -14.14 -5.27 0.54
CA LEU A 90 -14.11 -3.89 0.06
C LEU A 90 -13.76 -3.80 -1.44
N GLN A 91 -13.08 -4.80 -2.00
CA GLN A 91 -12.84 -4.94 -3.44
C GLN A 91 -13.96 -5.69 -4.19
N GLY A 92 -15.09 -5.96 -3.55
CA GLY A 92 -16.30 -6.48 -4.18
C GLY A 92 -16.55 -7.98 -4.05
N GLN A 93 -15.73 -8.71 -3.28
CA GLN A 93 -16.04 -10.09 -2.95
C GLN A 93 -17.31 -10.18 -2.08
N LYS A 94 -18.19 -11.13 -2.38
CA LYS A 94 -19.44 -11.36 -1.63
C LYS A 94 -19.21 -12.07 -0.30
N GLY A 95 -19.98 -11.71 0.72
CA GLY A 95 -20.05 -12.40 2.01
C GLY A 95 -20.66 -11.51 3.07
N GLU A 96 -20.69 -11.98 4.30
CA GLU A 96 -21.33 -11.29 5.42
C GLU A 96 -20.27 -10.75 6.38
N LEU A 97 -20.58 -9.64 7.05
CA LEU A 97 -19.77 -9.09 8.14
C LEU A 97 -20.30 -9.65 9.46
N THR A 98 -19.60 -10.64 10.03
CA THR A 98 -20.02 -11.26 11.28
C THR A 98 -19.72 -10.37 12.48
N GLU A 99 -20.54 -10.49 13.54
CA GLU A 99 -20.31 -9.78 14.80
C GLU A 99 -18.96 -10.14 15.42
N GLU A 100 -18.52 -11.39 15.29
CA GLU A 100 -17.20 -11.85 15.73
C GLU A 100 -16.07 -11.12 15.00
N ALA A 101 -16.15 -11.00 13.67
CA ALA A 101 -15.14 -10.29 12.89
C ALA A 101 -15.09 -8.79 13.25
N VAL A 102 -16.25 -8.18 13.49
CA VAL A 102 -16.34 -6.79 13.99
C VAL A 102 -15.66 -6.66 15.35
N GLN A 103 -15.96 -7.57 16.29
CA GLN A 103 -15.41 -7.53 17.64
C GLN A 103 -13.88 -7.68 17.62
N ILE A 104 -13.35 -8.65 16.87
CA ILE A 104 -11.90 -8.83 16.68
C ILE A 104 -11.28 -7.54 16.13
N TYR A 105 -11.81 -6.99 15.04
CA TYR A 105 -11.29 -5.77 14.43
C TYR A 105 -11.23 -4.60 15.42
N LEU A 106 -12.29 -4.40 16.21
CA LEU A 106 -12.38 -3.32 17.19
C LEU A 106 -11.48 -3.54 18.40
N ASP A 107 -11.34 -4.78 18.87
CA ASP A 107 -10.48 -5.10 20.01
C ASP A 107 -9.00 -4.82 19.69
N TYR A 108 -8.53 -5.19 18.51
CA TYR A 108 -7.17 -4.88 18.07
C TYR A 108 -6.94 -3.39 17.82
N ASN A 109 -7.91 -2.67 17.24
CA ASN A 109 -7.82 -1.22 17.09
C ASN A 109 -7.77 -0.53 18.47
N ARG A 110 -8.61 -0.95 19.42
CA ARG A 110 -8.61 -0.42 20.80
C ARG A 110 -7.28 -0.70 21.50
N ALA A 111 -6.79 -1.93 21.47
CA ALA A 111 -5.52 -2.31 22.11
C ALA A 111 -4.30 -1.59 21.51
N ASN A 112 -4.32 -1.31 20.21
CA ASN A 112 -3.26 -0.51 19.57
C ASN A 112 -3.37 0.98 19.91
N ALA A 113 -4.58 1.54 19.98
CA ALA A 113 -4.79 2.92 20.39
C ALA A 113 -4.36 3.19 21.85
N GLU A 114 -4.41 2.19 22.73
CA GLU A 114 -3.88 2.33 24.10
C GLU A 114 -2.36 2.60 24.12
N GLN A 115 -1.62 2.08 23.14
CA GLN A 115 -0.18 2.35 22.98
C GLN A 115 0.11 3.73 22.38
N MET A 116 -0.94 4.43 21.92
CA MET A 116 -0.87 5.79 21.40
C MET A 116 -1.16 6.84 22.48
N LYS A 117 -1.43 6.44 23.73
CA LYS A 117 -1.64 7.37 24.84
C LYS A 117 -0.39 8.23 25.07
N GLY A 118 -0.55 9.55 25.06
CA GLY A 118 0.55 10.50 25.20
C GLY A 118 1.32 10.78 23.91
N TRP A 119 0.86 10.26 22.77
CA TRP A 119 1.37 10.67 21.47
C TRP A 119 1.14 12.16 21.23
N ASP A 120 2.18 12.81 20.72
CA ASP A 120 2.23 14.23 20.41
C ASP A 120 2.61 14.35 18.94
N TYR A 121 1.61 14.17 18.07
CA TYR A 121 1.74 14.33 16.62
C TYR A 121 0.70 15.35 16.13
N GLU A 122 1.13 16.28 15.28
CA GLU A 122 0.22 17.21 14.61
C GLU A 122 -0.48 16.57 13.41
N ILE A 123 0.11 15.53 12.81
CA ILE A 123 -0.48 14.84 11.66
C ILE A 123 -0.38 13.33 11.84
N ILE A 124 -1.51 12.63 11.68
CA ILE A 124 -1.57 11.17 11.68
C ILE A 124 -2.13 10.71 10.34
N VAL A 125 -1.33 9.96 9.58
CA VAL A 125 -1.70 9.35 8.31
C VAL A 125 -1.94 7.86 8.52
N VAL A 126 -3.18 7.43 8.33
CA VAL A 126 -3.63 6.05 8.52
C VAL A 126 -3.79 5.39 7.16
N HIS A 127 -3.05 4.32 6.90
CA HIS A 127 -3.04 3.61 5.63
C HIS A 127 -3.96 2.40 5.69
N ASP A 128 -4.86 2.30 4.71
CA ASP A 128 -5.76 1.16 4.46
C ASP A 128 -6.80 0.89 5.59
N PRO A 129 -7.69 -0.11 5.44
CA PRO A 129 -8.78 -0.35 6.39
C PRO A 129 -8.36 -0.81 7.78
N GLN A 130 -7.22 -1.51 7.93
CA GLN A 130 -6.87 -2.23 9.16
C GLN A 130 -6.77 -1.30 10.39
N PRO A 131 -6.09 -0.13 10.30
CA PRO A 131 -6.03 0.84 11.39
C PRO A 131 -7.13 1.92 11.35
N ALA A 132 -8.13 1.82 10.47
CA ALA A 132 -9.05 2.94 10.22
C ALA A 132 -9.87 3.35 11.47
N ALA A 133 -10.18 2.40 12.36
CA ALA A 133 -10.96 2.65 13.56
C ALA A 133 -10.16 3.27 14.73
N LEU A 134 -8.84 3.42 14.60
CA LEU A 134 -8.02 4.09 15.62
C LEU A 134 -8.54 5.49 15.99
N ILE A 135 -9.12 6.21 15.02
CA ILE A 135 -9.67 7.56 15.19
C ILE A 135 -10.72 7.65 16.31
N ASN A 136 -11.45 6.56 16.59
CA ASN A 136 -12.47 6.53 17.64
C ASN A 136 -11.93 6.32 19.05
N TYR A 137 -10.68 5.86 19.18
CA TYR A 137 -10.10 5.48 20.48
C TYR A 137 -9.14 6.52 21.04
N LEU A 138 -8.89 7.60 20.29
CA LEU A 138 -7.95 8.63 20.69
C LEU A 138 -8.67 9.95 20.91
N PRO A 139 -8.31 10.65 22.00
CA PRO A 139 -8.89 11.95 22.25
C PRO A 139 -8.44 12.89 21.12
N ARG A 140 -9.39 13.63 20.56
CA ARG A 140 -9.09 14.78 19.71
C ARG A 140 -8.56 15.89 20.60
N ASN A 141 -7.30 15.78 20.96
CA ASN A 141 -6.53 16.83 21.61
C ASN A 141 -6.37 17.91 20.54
N GLY A 142 -7.37 18.79 20.44
CA GLY A 142 -7.60 19.64 19.27
C GLY A 142 -6.30 20.21 18.72
N TRP A 143 -6.08 19.92 17.42
CA TRP A 143 -5.05 20.39 16.47
C TRP A 143 -4.38 19.25 15.68
N THR A 144 -4.52 17.99 16.09
CA THR A 144 -4.05 16.85 15.29
C THR A 144 -4.95 16.62 14.06
N ALA A 145 -4.36 16.69 12.87
CA ALA A 145 -5.02 16.34 11.61
C ALA A 145 -4.93 14.83 11.35
N TRP A 146 -6.08 14.20 11.11
CA TRP A 146 -6.20 12.80 10.76
C TRP A 146 -6.43 12.63 9.27
N ILE A 147 -5.55 11.91 8.59
CA ILE A 147 -5.61 11.65 7.16
C ILE A 147 -5.77 10.15 6.94
N TRP A 148 -6.80 9.72 6.24
CA TRP A 148 -6.96 8.32 5.83
C TRP A 148 -6.50 8.15 4.38
N ARG A 149 -5.60 7.19 4.13
CA ARG A 149 -5.07 6.89 2.80
C ARG A 149 -5.51 5.47 2.40
N CYS A 150 -6.40 5.40 1.43
CA CYS A 150 -6.86 4.15 0.83
C CYS A 150 -5.98 3.76 -0.37
N HIS A 151 -5.49 2.52 -0.39
CA HIS A 151 -4.71 1.97 -1.51
C HIS A 151 -5.48 0.96 -2.36
N ILE A 152 -6.68 0.54 -1.91
CA ILE A 152 -7.52 -0.45 -2.59
C ILE A 152 -8.64 0.19 -3.42
N ASP A 153 -9.21 -0.60 -4.34
CA ASP A 153 -10.41 -0.22 -5.09
C ASP A 153 -11.66 -0.45 -4.23
N THR A 154 -12.40 0.61 -3.95
CA THR A 154 -13.70 0.56 -3.25
C THR A 154 -14.84 1.08 -4.12
N SER A 155 -14.75 0.91 -5.44
CA SER A 155 -15.79 1.31 -6.41
C SER A 155 -17.08 0.51 -6.23
N SER A 156 -16.96 -0.80 -6.01
CA SER A 156 -18.07 -1.75 -5.84
C SER A 156 -17.89 -2.61 -4.59
N PRO A 157 -17.78 -2.02 -3.39
CA PRO A 157 -17.49 -2.76 -2.17
C PRO A 157 -18.73 -3.53 -1.71
N ASN A 158 -18.51 -4.58 -0.92
CA ASN A 158 -19.56 -5.16 -0.11
C ASN A 158 -20.18 -4.05 0.79
N PRO A 159 -21.51 -3.82 0.74
CA PRO A 159 -22.14 -2.73 1.47
C PRO A 159 -21.98 -2.81 3.00
N GLU A 160 -21.98 -4.00 3.60
CA GLU A 160 -21.86 -4.16 5.06
C GLU A 160 -20.48 -3.70 5.54
N TYR A 161 -19.43 -4.19 4.88
CA TYR A 161 -18.04 -3.81 5.18
C TYR A 161 -17.79 -2.33 4.90
N TRP A 162 -18.33 -1.80 3.79
CA TRP A 162 -18.20 -0.39 3.49
C TRP A 162 -18.88 0.49 4.53
N ASN A 163 -20.15 0.22 4.84
CA ASN A 163 -20.91 1.04 5.78
C ASN A 163 -20.25 1.04 7.16
N PHE A 164 -19.82 -0.13 7.63
CA PHE A 164 -19.07 -0.25 8.87
C PHE A 164 -17.79 0.60 8.86
N LEU A 165 -16.98 0.53 7.81
CA LEU A 165 -15.75 1.31 7.71
C LEU A 165 -16.01 2.82 7.53
N TYR A 166 -17.05 3.15 6.75
CA TYR A 166 -17.48 4.50 6.42
C TYR A 166 -17.71 5.35 7.67
N ASP A 167 -18.29 4.73 8.71
CA ASP A 167 -18.53 5.38 10.00
C ASP A 167 -17.26 5.92 10.66
N TYR A 168 -16.11 5.28 10.42
CA TYR A 168 -14.81 5.76 10.88
C TYR A 168 -14.18 6.73 9.89
N ILE A 169 -14.11 6.36 8.60
CA ILE A 169 -13.35 7.14 7.61
C ILE A 169 -13.96 8.53 7.34
N GLN A 170 -15.28 8.70 7.52
CA GLN A 170 -15.93 10.01 7.37
C GLN A 170 -15.51 11.02 8.46
N GLN A 171 -14.94 10.54 9.57
CA GLN A 171 -14.47 11.40 10.66
C GLN A 171 -13.10 12.01 10.38
N TYR A 172 -12.34 11.47 9.43
CA TYR A 172 -11.01 11.97 9.08
C TYR A 172 -11.09 13.38 8.46
N ASP A 173 -10.06 14.18 8.70
CA ASP A 173 -9.96 15.54 8.20
C ASP A 173 -9.66 15.57 6.70
N ALA A 174 -8.93 14.56 6.21
CA ALA A 174 -8.75 14.32 4.79
C ALA A 174 -8.73 12.83 4.45
N VAL A 175 -9.16 12.52 3.24
CA VAL A 175 -9.18 11.18 2.68
C VAL A 175 -8.47 11.18 1.33
N ILE A 176 -7.57 10.24 1.14
CA ILE A 176 -6.75 10.13 -0.06
C ILE A 176 -7.01 8.79 -0.75
N PHE A 177 -7.38 8.83 -2.03
CA PHE A 177 -7.52 7.65 -2.88
C PHE A 177 -6.47 7.62 -4.00
N THR A 178 -6.24 6.44 -4.57
CA THR A 178 -5.38 6.28 -5.75
C THR A 178 -5.99 6.92 -7.00
N ALA A 179 -7.29 6.73 -7.21
CA ALA A 179 -8.00 7.19 -8.39
C ALA A 179 -9.45 7.52 -8.06
N CYS A 180 -10.06 8.42 -8.84
CA CYS A 180 -11.44 8.87 -8.60
C CYS A 180 -12.46 7.72 -8.67
N ASN A 181 -12.23 6.77 -9.57
CA ASN A 181 -13.13 5.62 -9.73
C ASN A 181 -13.08 4.65 -8.55
N PHE A 182 -12.05 4.69 -7.69
CA PHE A 182 -11.99 3.85 -6.48
C PHE A 182 -12.87 4.38 -5.35
N VAL A 183 -13.34 5.62 -5.45
CA VAL A 183 -14.22 6.23 -4.45
C VAL A 183 -15.63 5.67 -4.64
N LYS A 184 -16.19 5.04 -3.61
CA LYS A 184 -17.56 4.54 -3.67
C LYS A 184 -18.54 5.69 -3.93
N ALA A 185 -19.38 5.53 -4.96
CA ALA A 185 -20.42 6.50 -5.29
C ALA A 185 -21.33 6.82 -4.09
N GLY A 186 -21.61 8.12 -3.90
CA GLY A 186 -22.44 8.64 -2.81
C GLY A 186 -21.69 8.98 -1.52
N SER A 187 -20.41 8.62 -1.40
CA SER A 187 -19.58 8.93 -0.22
C SER A 187 -19.30 10.42 -0.12
N ARG A 188 -19.30 10.97 1.10
CA ARG A 188 -19.00 12.37 1.38
C ARG A 188 -17.84 12.46 2.38
N PHE A 189 -16.77 13.14 1.98
CA PHE A 189 -15.60 13.36 2.82
C PHE A 189 -15.35 14.87 2.93
N ASN A 190 -14.77 15.31 4.05
CA ASN A 190 -14.46 16.72 4.29
C ASN A 190 -13.48 17.25 3.23
N ASN A 191 -12.35 16.54 3.05
CA ASN A 191 -11.36 16.83 2.03
C ASN A 191 -10.99 15.53 1.31
N LEU A 192 -11.36 15.41 0.03
CA LEU A 192 -11.00 14.27 -0.82
C LEU A 192 -9.86 14.68 -1.75
N THR A 193 -8.76 13.93 -1.74
CA THR A 193 -7.61 14.13 -2.62
C THR A 193 -7.24 12.83 -3.34
N LEU A 194 -6.67 12.95 -4.53
CA LEU A 194 -6.17 11.83 -5.31
C LEU A 194 -4.65 11.89 -5.37
N ILE A 195 -3.99 10.81 -4.95
CA ILE A 195 -2.54 10.63 -5.07
C ILE A 195 -2.30 9.25 -5.68
N THR A 196 -1.71 9.20 -6.87
CA THR A 196 -1.38 7.95 -7.53
C THR A 196 -0.26 7.20 -6.80
N PRO A 197 -0.18 5.86 -6.93
CA PRO A 197 0.99 5.13 -6.47
C PRO A 197 2.24 5.59 -7.22
N SER A 198 3.38 5.45 -6.57
CA SER A 198 4.69 5.83 -7.10
C SER A 198 5.64 4.64 -6.98
N ILE A 199 6.68 4.64 -7.81
CA ILE A 199 7.81 3.72 -7.68
C ILE A 199 9.03 4.50 -7.20
N ASP A 200 9.91 3.82 -6.47
CA ASP A 200 11.22 4.36 -6.10
C ASP A 200 12.26 3.93 -7.16
N PRO A 201 12.78 4.84 -8.00
CA PRO A 201 13.73 4.49 -9.06
C PRO A 201 15.06 3.92 -8.54
N LEU A 202 15.36 4.10 -7.25
CA LEU A 202 16.56 3.61 -6.61
C LEU A 202 16.34 2.34 -5.79
N SER A 203 15.12 1.81 -5.74
CA SER A 203 14.87 0.53 -5.05
C SER A 203 15.38 -0.64 -5.88
N VAL A 204 15.75 -1.74 -5.22
CA VAL A 204 16.23 -2.98 -5.87
C VAL A 204 15.29 -3.46 -6.98
N LYS A 205 13.99 -3.20 -6.86
CA LYS A 205 12.99 -3.57 -7.87
C LYS A 205 13.08 -2.73 -9.15
N ASN A 206 13.48 -1.46 -9.07
CA ASN A 206 13.39 -0.52 -10.19
C ASN A 206 14.74 0.03 -10.68
N ILE A 207 15.85 -0.25 -9.97
CA ILE A 207 17.17 0.14 -10.45
C ILE A 207 17.44 -0.44 -11.84
N LYS A 208 18.15 0.36 -12.65
CA LYS A 208 18.61 -0.11 -13.95
C LYS A 208 19.66 -1.21 -13.75
N LEU A 209 19.43 -2.35 -14.39
CA LEU A 209 20.41 -3.42 -14.52
C LEU A 209 21.08 -3.33 -15.89
N GLU A 210 22.36 -3.70 -15.96
CA GLU A 210 23.03 -3.87 -17.25
C GLU A 210 22.37 -5.02 -18.03
N PRO A 211 22.18 -4.89 -19.36
CA PRO A 211 21.46 -5.88 -20.16
C PRO A 211 21.99 -7.31 -20.00
N GLU A 212 23.31 -7.48 -19.93
CA GLU A 212 23.98 -8.77 -19.75
C GLU A 212 23.67 -9.39 -18.39
N GLN A 213 23.64 -8.56 -17.34
CA GLN A 213 23.27 -9.00 -16.00
C GLN A 213 21.80 -9.41 -15.93
N ALA A 214 20.90 -8.59 -16.47
CA ALA A 214 19.47 -8.89 -16.54
C ALA A 214 19.20 -10.19 -17.31
N LYS A 215 19.86 -10.36 -18.46
CA LYS A 215 19.81 -11.58 -19.27
C LYS A 215 20.35 -12.79 -18.50
N GLY A 216 21.49 -12.64 -17.83
CA GLY A 216 22.08 -13.69 -17.01
C GLY A 216 21.15 -14.17 -15.89
N ILE A 217 20.45 -13.23 -15.22
CA ILE A 217 19.45 -13.56 -14.20
C ILE A 217 18.30 -14.35 -14.83
N ALA A 218 17.71 -13.86 -15.93
CA ALA A 218 16.60 -14.52 -16.61
C ALA A 218 16.98 -15.94 -17.08
N CYS A 219 18.17 -16.12 -17.65
CA CYS A 219 18.65 -17.42 -18.13
C CYS A 219 18.80 -18.46 -17.02
N ARG A 220 19.12 -18.06 -15.79
CA ARG A 220 19.16 -18.96 -14.64
C ARG A 220 17.80 -19.58 -14.30
N PHE A 221 16.71 -18.92 -14.70
CA PHE A 221 15.34 -19.42 -14.55
C PHE A 221 14.80 -20.11 -15.82
N GLY A 222 15.68 -20.46 -16.78
CA GLY A 222 15.30 -21.18 -17.99
C GLY A 222 14.74 -20.31 -19.12
N ILE A 223 14.86 -18.98 -19.02
CA ILE A 223 14.47 -18.05 -20.09
C ILE A 223 15.62 -17.94 -21.11
N ASP A 224 15.33 -18.07 -22.40
CA ASP A 224 16.33 -17.89 -23.45
C ASP A 224 16.36 -16.41 -23.84
N GLY A 225 17.39 -15.69 -23.40
CA GLY A 225 17.49 -14.26 -23.66
C GLY A 225 17.79 -13.87 -25.12
N ASN A 226 17.76 -14.81 -26.07
CA ASN A 226 17.76 -14.55 -27.51
C ASN A 226 16.36 -14.71 -28.13
N ARG A 227 15.36 -15.10 -27.36
CA ARG A 227 13.99 -15.34 -27.82
C ARG A 227 13.04 -14.29 -27.26
N PRO A 228 11.94 -13.98 -27.99
CA PRO A 228 10.92 -13.07 -27.50
C PRO A 228 10.28 -13.60 -26.20
N LEU A 229 10.09 -12.71 -25.24
CA LEU A 229 9.51 -13.03 -23.93
C LEU A 229 8.26 -12.20 -23.66
N ILE A 230 7.17 -12.88 -23.32
CA ILE A 230 5.98 -12.29 -22.71
C ILE A 230 6.11 -12.51 -21.20
N THR A 231 5.76 -11.51 -20.40
CA THR A 231 5.84 -11.62 -18.94
C THR A 231 4.61 -11.03 -18.28
N GLN A 232 4.12 -11.72 -17.25
CA GLN A 232 3.20 -11.16 -16.26
C GLN A 232 3.88 -11.21 -14.90
N ILE A 233 3.95 -10.07 -14.22
CA ILE A 233 4.46 -9.97 -12.85
C ILE A 233 3.28 -9.63 -11.95
N SER A 234 2.78 -10.61 -11.21
CA SER A 234 1.64 -10.44 -10.30
C SER A 234 1.58 -11.56 -9.26
N ARG A 235 0.78 -11.37 -8.22
CA ARG A 235 0.34 -12.52 -7.41
C ARG A 235 -0.45 -13.49 -8.29
N PHE A 236 -0.44 -14.76 -7.91
CA PHE A 236 -1.31 -15.77 -8.51
C PHE A 236 -2.69 -15.70 -7.84
N ASP A 237 -3.40 -14.62 -8.12
CA ASP A 237 -4.77 -14.42 -7.67
C ASP A 237 -5.73 -14.41 -8.87
N PRO A 238 -6.98 -14.90 -8.72
CA PRO A 238 -7.94 -14.99 -9.81
C PRO A 238 -8.20 -13.65 -10.52
N TRP A 239 -8.04 -12.53 -9.81
CA TRP A 239 -8.27 -11.19 -10.35
C TRP A 239 -7.13 -10.70 -11.25
N LYS A 240 -6.00 -11.42 -11.32
CA LYS A 240 -4.91 -11.17 -12.29
C LYS A 240 -5.03 -11.99 -13.55
N ASP A 241 -5.96 -12.94 -13.58
CA ASP A 241 -6.22 -13.80 -14.74
C ASP A 241 -4.96 -14.42 -15.38
N PRO A 242 -4.14 -15.17 -14.60
CA PRO A 242 -2.96 -15.83 -15.17
C PRO A 242 -3.32 -16.85 -16.25
N LEU A 243 -4.52 -17.44 -16.19
CA LEU A 243 -5.01 -18.38 -17.20
C LEU A 243 -5.32 -17.67 -18.53
N GLY A 244 -5.95 -16.49 -18.49
CA GLY A 244 -6.14 -15.66 -19.68
C GLY A 244 -4.83 -15.25 -20.32
N VAL A 245 -3.80 -14.95 -19.52
CA VAL A 245 -2.44 -14.68 -20.05
C VAL A 245 -1.85 -15.90 -20.76
N ILE A 246 -2.07 -17.11 -20.25
CA ILE A 246 -1.65 -18.35 -20.92
C ILE A 246 -2.39 -18.54 -22.25
N GLU A 247 -3.69 -18.26 -22.30
CA GLU A 247 -4.47 -18.34 -23.54
C GLU A 247 -3.99 -17.33 -24.59
N VAL A 248 -3.70 -16.10 -24.19
CA VAL A 248 -3.07 -15.09 -25.06
C VAL A 248 -1.73 -15.60 -25.59
N TYR A 249 -0.88 -16.14 -24.72
CA TYR A 249 0.40 -16.73 -25.13
C TYR A 249 0.23 -17.87 -26.14
N LYS A 250 -0.74 -18.78 -25.94
CA LYS A 250 -1.04 -19.87 -26.90
C LYS A 250 -1.45 -19.33 -28.27
N ILE A 251 -2.20 -18.23 -28.32
CA ILE A 251 -2.58 -17.56 -29.57
C ILE A 251 -1.33 -16.99 -30.24
N VAL A 252 -0.53 -16.18 -29.53
CA VAL A 252 0.69 -15.57 -30.08
C VAL A 252 1.68 -16.63 -30.56
N LYS A 253 1.79 -17.77 -29.85
CA LYS A 253 2.72 -18.85 -30.18
C LYS A 253 2.42 -19.56 -31.50
N LYS A 254 1.18 -19.49 -32.02
CA LYS A 254 0.85 -20.01 -33.35
C LYS A 254 1.55 -19.23 -34.46
N GLU A 255 1.63 -17.90 -34.31
CA GLU A 255 2.27 -16.99 -35.27
C GLU A 255 3.77 -16.82 -35.00
N LEU A 256 4.18 -16.90 -33.73
CA LEU A 256 5.57 -16.75 -33.29
C LEU A 256 6.01 -17.96 -32.43
N PRO A 257 6.39 -19.09 -33.06
CA PRO A 257 6.73 -20.33 -32.33
C PRO A 257 7.89 -20.18 -31.33
N SER A 258 8.76 -19.19 -31.54
CA SER A 258 9.90 -18.90 -30.68
C SER A 258 9.54 -18.12 -29.41
N VAL A 259 8.33 -17.59 -29.25
CA VAL A 259 7.95 -16.82 -28.06
C VAL A 259 7.97 -17.68 -26.78
N GLN A 260 8.37 -17.07 -25.68
CA GLN A 260 8.36 -17.62 -24.32
C GLN A 260 7.36 -16.85 -23.45
N LEU A 261 6.86 -17.50 -22.40
CA LEU A 261 6.04 -16.88 -21.36
C LEU A 261 6.71 -17.11 -20.00
N ALA A 262 6.86 -16.03 -19.23
CA ALA A 262 7.20 -16.09 -17.81
C ALA A 262 6.04 -15.51 -16.98
N LEU A 263 5.48 -16.32 -16.10
CA LEU A 263 4.55 -15.86 -15.06
C LEU A 263 5.35 -15.78 -13.77
N VAL A 264 5.56 -14.56 -13.27
CA VAL A 264 6.42 -14.29 -12.11
C VAL A 264 5.57 -13.78 -10.97
N GLY A 265 5.50 -14.55 -9.89
CA GLY A 265 4.79 -14.17 -8.68
C GLY A 265 5.69 -14.24 -7.46
N SER A 266 5.48 -13.32 -6.53
CA SER A 266 5.99 -13.44 -5.16
C SER A 266 4.81 -13.85 -4.29
N MET A 267 4.91 -15.00 -3.65
CA MET A 267 3.94 -15.41 -2.64
C MET A 267 4.24 -14.61 -1.37
N ALA A 268 3.27 -13.83 -0.91
CA ALA A 268 3.38 -13.18 0.38
C ALA A 268 3.07 -14.22 1.47
N THR A 269 3.85 -14.27 2.54
CA THR A 269 3.67 -15.25 3.63
C THR A 269 2.33 -15.10 4.36
N ASP A 270 1.67 -13.95 4.19
CA ASP A 270 0.34 -13.60 4.69
C ASP A 270 -0.81 -13.91 3.70
N ASP A 271 -0.51 -14.50 2.53
CA ASP A 271 -1.51 -14.82 1.51
C ASP A 271 -1.63 -16.34 1.24
N PRO A 272 -2.31 -17.11 2.12
CA PRO A 272 -2.49 -18.56 1.96
C PRO A 272 -3.19 -18.96 0.64
N GLU A 273 -4.01 -18.08 0.04
CA GLU A 273 -4.71 -18.38 -1.22
C GLU A 273 -3.76 -18.48 -2.42
N GLY A 274 -2.57 -17.87 -2.34
CA GLY A 274 -1.56 -17.96 -3.40
C GLY A 274 -0.81 -19.30 -3.47
N TRP A 275 -1.00 -20.20 -2.49
CA TRP A 275 -0.34 -21.50 -2.41
C TRP A 275 -1.18 -22.67 -2.92
N ASP A 276 -2.51 -22.51 -2.95
CA ASP A 276 -3.47 -23.56 -3.29
C ASP A 276 -3.92 -23.50 -4.77
N TYR A 277 -3.35 -22.60 -5.58
CA TYR A 277 -3.73 -22.38 -6.98
C TYR A 277 -2.59 -22.59 -7.98
#